data_AF-A0A2D8NLW6-F1
#
_entry.id   AF-A0A2D8NLW6-F1
#
_cell.length_a   1.000
_cell.length_b   1.000
_cell.length_c   1.000
_cell.angle_alpha   90.00
_cell.angle_beta   90.00
_cell.angle_gamma   90.00
#
_symmetry.space_group_name_H-M   'P 1'
#
loop_
_entity.id
_entity.type
_entity.pdbx_description
1 polymer ?
#
loop_
_entity_poly.entity_id
_entity_poly.type
_entity_poly.pdbx_seq_one_letter_code
_entity_poly.pdbx_strand_id
1 'polypeptide(L)'
;MPGIPDVGGASGGSRLTVDLHLGQGADNLVARPYQSGDSMRRIHWRATAHRDELMVRQEEQESTPEATVVLDLGMLRWSPEAMTEPGSDPAFEAAVSACVSVVSRLVHDGYGVEVTDSDGATLTDRIDSGDVIEVETMTARFATLLARPDDHLARLSPQFTGGMTGPVVLIVGRIDPSDVSAIAPIAHHSTLPMLLAVTPRGDALLRAEEAGWHAAAIPEDADLALAWTAVGERLVGDRVG
;
A
#
# COMPACT_ATOMS: atom_id res chain seq x y z
N MET A 1 5.15 1.14 32.36
CA MET A 1 6.27 1.30 31.41
C MET A 1 6.99 2.59 31.72
N PRO A 2 8.28 2.60 32.06
CA PRO A 2 9.06 3.84 32.17
C PRO A 2 9.33 4.38 30.77
N GLY A 3 9.28 5.71 30.62
CA GLY A 3 9.51 6.42 29.35
C GLY A 3 10.98 6.46 28.94
N ILE A 4 11.21 6.57 27.63
CA ILE A 4 12.53 6.78 27.02
C ILE A 4 12.90 8.26 27.16
N PRO A 5 14.15 8.60 27.54
CA PRO A 5 14.58 9.99 27.70
C PRO A 5 14.72 10.69 26.34
N ASP A 6 14.33 11.97 26.33
CA ASP A 6 14.65 12.92 25.28
C ASP A 6 16.16 13.23 25.31
N VAL A 7 16.85 12.86 24.24
CA VAL A 7 18.15 13.43 23.88
C VAL A 7 18.04 13.88 22.43
N GLY A 8 17.70 15.16 22.28
CA GLY A 8 17.80 15.86 21.02
C GLY A 8 19.24 15.88 20.48
N GLY A 9 19.33 15.81 19.16
CA GLY A 9 20.44 16.37 18.38
C GLY A 9 21.38 15.37 17.73
N ALA A 10 20.96 14.80 16.60
CA ALA A 10 21.55 15.03 15.27
C ALA A 10 21.36 13.82 14.34
N SER A 11 20.64 14.08 13.24
CA SER A 11 20.86 13.52 11.90
C SER A 11 20.59 12.05 11.63
N GLY A 12 19.58 11.79 10.78
CA GLY A 12 19.62 10.64 9.85
C GLY A 12 18.39 9.73 9.77
N GLY A 13 17.17 10.18 10.10
CA GLY A 13 15.96 9.38 9.91
C GLY A 13 15.42 9.49 8.48
N SER A 14 15.81 8.56 7.59
CA SER A 14 15.17 8.39 6.29
C SER A 14 13.77 7.80 6.47
N ARG A 15 12.77 8.66 6.66
CA ARG A 15 11.37 8.33 6.39
C ARG A 15 11.27 8.07 4.90
N LEU A 16 10.81 6.90 4.48
CA LEU A 16 10.36 6.70 3.10
C LEU A 16 8.98 7.34 2.94
N THR A 17 8.93 8.66 3.15
CA THR A 17 8.08 9.52 2.35
C THR A 17 8.63 9.42 0.94
N VAL A 18 7.75 9.34 -0.06
CA VAL A 18 8.14 9.63 -1.44
C VAL A 18 8.57 11.10 -1.45
N ASP A 19 9.85 11.35 -1.15
CA ASP A 19 10.50 12.64 -1.32
C ASP A 19 10.70 12.85 -2.82
N LEU A 20 9.62 13.23 -3.49
CA LEU A 20 9.71 14.11 -4.63
C LEU A 20 9.42 15.52 -4.11
N HIS A 21 10.52 16.23 -3.83
CA HIS A 21 10.65 17.69 -3.72
C HIS A 21 10.38 18.36 -2.37
N LEU A 22 11.41 18.41 -1.52
CA LEU A 22 11.66 19.60 -0.70
C LEU A 22 13.14 19.97 -0.78
N GLY A 23 13.45 20.92 -1.65
CA GLY A 23 14.83 21.36 -1.83
C GLY A 23 15.10 22.60 -2.69
N GLN A 24 14.12 23.24 -3.34
CA GLN A 24 14.28 24.63 -3.83
C GLN A 24 12.96 25.22 -4.34
N GLY A 25 12.40 26.16 -3.56
CA GLY A 25 11.33 27.07 -3.98
C GLY A 25 9.91 26.59 -3.64
N ALA A 26 9.26 27.29 -2.69
CA ALA A 26 7.81 27.30 -2.51
C ALA A 26 7.05 27.95 -3.70
N ASP A 27 7.53 27.71 -4.92
CA ASP A 27 7.26 28.47 -6.14
C ASP A 27 7.13 27.56 -7.40
N ASN A 28 6.96 26.25 -7.25
CA ASN A 28 6.68 25.34 -8.38
C ASN A 28 5.18 25.32 -8.79
N LEU A 29 4.42 26.34 -8.43
CA LEU A 29 3.05 26.49 -8.92
C LEU A 29 3.11 27.01 -10.35
N VAL A 30 2.60 26.22 -11.31
CA VAL A 30 2.47 26.66 -12.70
C VAL A 30 1.53 27.87 -12.72
N ALA A 31 2.10 29.06 -12.89
CA ALA A 31 1.34 30.30 -12.97
C ALA A 31 0.63 30.34 -14.34
N ARG A 32 -0.70 30.40 -14.34
CA ARG A 32 -1.51 30.63 -15.55
C ARG A 32 -2.14 32.03 -15.56
N PRO A 33 -2.48 32.57 -16.74
CA PRO A 33 -3.24 33.82 -16.83
C PRO A 33 -4.56 33.71 -16.05
N TYR A 34 -4.88 34.77 -15.33
CA TYR A 34 -6.14 34.95 -14.62
C TYR A 34 -7.30 34.86 -15.61
N GLN A 35 -8.32 34.09 -15.25
CA GLN A 35 -9.59 34.03 -15.95
C GLN A 35 -10.70 34.58 -15.06
N SER A 36 -11.71 35.18 -15.67
CA SER A 36 -12.89 35.67 -14.95
C SER A 36 -13.55 34.52 -14.17
N GLY A 37 -13.52 34.61 -12.84
CA GLY A 37 -13.98 33.55 -11.93
C GLY A 37 -12.90 33.08 -10.94
N ASP A 38 -11.64 33.38 -11.22
CA ASP A 38 -10.54 33.04 -10.30
C ASP A 38 -10.57 33.91 -9.03
N SER A 39 -10.20 33.30 -7.90
CA SER A 39 -10.09 34.00 -6.62
C SER A 39 -8.91 34.97 -6.62
N MET A 40 -9.19 36.25 -6.38
CA MET A 40 -8.17 37.30 -6.26
C MET A 40 -7.18 37.06 -5.10
N ARG A 41 -7.55 36.24 -4.11
CA ARG A 41 -6.66 35.86 -2.99
C ARG A 41 -5.53 34.92 -3.43
N ARG A 42 -5.64 34.31 -4.61
CA ARG A 42 -4.67 33.36 -5.18
C ARG A 42 -3.76 33.99 -6.23
N ILE A 43 -3.74 35.32 -6.34
CA ILE A 43 -2.87 36.02 -7.28
C ILE A 43 -1.41 35.79 -6.88
N HIS A 44 -0.64 35.29 -7.85
CA HIS A 44 0.79 35.10 -7.70
C HIS A 44 1.50 36.44 -7.96
N TRP A 45 1.63 37.26 -6.93
CA TRP A 45 2.19 38.62 -7.09
C TRP A 45 3.58 38.65 -7.71
N ARG A 46 4.45 37.66 -7.41
CA ARG A 46 5.78 37.55 -8.02
C ARG A 46 5.71 37.28 -9.54
N ALA A 47 4.89 36.33 -10.00
CA ALA A 47 4.72 36.04 -11.43
C ALA A 47 3.99 37.18 -12.16
N THR A 48 3.01 37.80 -11.50
CA THR A 48 2.29 39.00 -11.98
C THR A 48 3.18 40.23 -12.07
N ALA A 49 4.25 40.34 -11.27
CA ALA A 49 5.20 41.44 -11.39
C ALA A 49 6.16 41.27 -12.60
N HIS A 50 6.35 40.03 -13.06
CA HIS A 50 7.21 39.70 -14.19
C HIS A 50 6.45 39.53 -15.51
N ARG A 51 5.11 39.51 -15.48
CA ARG A 51 4.23 39.47 -16.66
C ARG A 51 3.23 40.61 -16.57
N ASP A 52 2.95 41.31 -17.65
CA ASP A 52 1.96 42.41 -17.68
C ASP A 52 0.48 41.91 -17.60
N GLU A 53 0.26 40.75 -17.00
CA GLU A 53 -1.04 40.10 -16.83
C GLU A 53 -1.15 39.49 -15.44
N LEU A 54 -2.37 39.49 -14.86
CA LEU A 54 -2.62 38.86 -13.57
C LEU A 54 -2.39 37.35 -13.70
N MET A 55 -1.52 36.81 -12.85
CA MET A 55 -1.23 35.38 -12.81
C MET A 55 -1.85 34.77 -11.56
N VAL A 56 -2.51 33.63 -11.71
CA VAL A 56 -3.05 32.88 -10.57
C VAL A 56 -2.21 31.63 -10.32
N ARG A 57 -2.03 31.31 -9.04
CA ARG A 57 -1.48 30.03 -8.62
C ARG A 57 -2.46 28.94 -9.06
N GLN A 58 -2.07 28.11 -10.02
CA GLN A 58 -2.78 26.85 -10.27
C GLN A 58 -2.43 25.92 -9.11
N GLU A 59 -3.38 25.65 -8.22
CA GLU A 59 -3.29 24.47 -7.36
C GLU A 59 -3.19 23.29 -8.34
N GLU A 60 -2.01 22.65 -8.42
CA GLU A 60 -2.01 21.24 -8.80
C GLU A 60 -2.93 20.59 -7.80
N GLN A 61 -4.03 20.04 -8.29
CA GLN A 61 -4.89 19.22 -7.48
C GLN A 61 -4.01 18.02 -7.11
N GLU A 62 -3.34 18.09 -5.95
CA GLU A 62 -2.64 16.95 -5.37
C GLU A 62 -3.70 15.86 -5.20
N SER A 63 -3.80 14.97 -6.20
CA SER A 63 -4.57 13.76 -6.08
C SER A 63 -3.96 12.99 -4.93
N THR A 64 -4.75 12.72 -3.88
CA THR A 64 -4.32 11.88 -2.76
C THR A 64 -3.66 10.62 -3.32
N PRO A 65 -2.42 10.29 -2.93
CA PRO A 65 -1.75 9.11 -3.45
C PRO A 65 -2.58 7.87 -3.12
N GLU A 66 -2.67 6.93 -4.07
CA GLU A 66 -3.54 5.76 -3.96
C GLU A 66 -2.72 4.49 -3.76
N ALA A 67 -3.25 3.55 -2.98
CA ALA A 67 -2.66 2.24 -2.78
C ALA A 67 -3.73 1.16 -2.91
N THR A 68 -3.32 -0.01 -3.41
CA THR A 68 -4.20 -1.18 -3.55
C THR A 68 -3.69 -2.30 -2.67
N VAL A 69 -4.57 -2.83 -1.82
CA VAL A 69 -4.31 -4.03 -1.01
C VAL A 69 -5.18 -5.15 -1.55
N VAL A 70 -4.55 -6.27 -1.89
CA VAL A 70 -5.21 -7.46 -2.39
C VAL A 70 -5.07 -8.56 -1.33
N LEU A 71 -6.20 -9.05 -0.81
CA LEU A 71 -6.24 -10.21 0.08
C LEU A 71 -6.84 -11.38 -0.70
N ASP A 72 -6.03 -12.38 -1.04
CA ASP A 72 -6.50 -13.55 -1.78
C ASP A 72 -7.41 -14.42 -0.89
N LEU A 73 -8.71 -14.49 -1.21
CA LEU A 73 -9.65 -15.33 -0.47
C LEU A 73 -9.82 -16.72 -1.09
N GLY A 74 -9.08 -17.06 -2.14
CA GLY A 74 -9.28 -18.30 -2.88
C GLY A 74 -8.94 -19.55 -2.09
N MET A 75 -9.82 -20.54 -2.10
CA MET A 75 -9.72 -21.76 -1.28
C MET A 75 -8.41 -22.55 -1.46
N LEU A 76 -7.77 -22.50 -2.64
CA LEU A 76 -6.53 -23.25 -2.91
C LEU A 76 -5.30 -22.70 -2.17
N ARG A 77 -5.45 -21.53 -1.56
CA ARG A 77 -4.43 -20.83 -0.76
C ARG A 77 -4.49 -21.20 0.71
N TRP A 78 -5.63 -21.68 1.19
CA TRP A 78 -5.94 -21.84 2.61
C TRP A 78 -6.27 -23.29 2.95
N SER A 79 -6.36 -23.61 4.23
CA SER A 79 -6.89 -24.92 4.64
C SER A 79 -8.42 -24.93 4.47
N PRO A 80 -9.08 -26.11 4.31
CA PRO A 80 -10.53 -26.18 4.14
C PRO A 80 -11.33 -25.54 5.29
N GLU A 81 -10.74 -25.51 6.49
CA GLU A 81 -11.30 -24.89 7.69
C GLU A 81 -11.60 -23.40 7.49
N ALA A 82 -10.79 -22.68 6.71
CA ALA A 82 -10.95 -21.24 6.41
C ALA A 82 -12.30 -20.88 5.76
N MET A 83 -13.03 -21.86 5.21
CA MET A 83 -14.36 -21.64 4.64
C MET A 83 -15.51 -21.91 5.63
N THR A 84 -15.22 -22.53 6.77
CA THR A 84 -16.25 -23.05 7.69
C THR A 84 -16.58 -22.09 8.82
N GLU A 85 -15.56 -21.51 9.46
CA GLU A 85 -15.73 -20.64 10.62
C GLU A 85 -14.54 -19.66 10.71
N PRO A 86 -14.78 -18.37 10.97
CA PRO A 86 -13.70 -17.43 11.23
C PRO A 86 -12.85 -17.90 12.42
N GLY A 87 -11.54 -17.69 12.38
CA GLY A 87 -10.62 -18.12 13.43
C GLY A 87 -10.12 -19.55 13.33
N SER A 88 -10.66 -20.37 12.43
CA SER A 88 -10.37 -21.81 12.38
C SER A 88 -9.13 -22.20 11.58
N ASP A 89 -8.69 -21.37 10.63
CA ASP A 89 -7.42 -21.50 9.92
C ASP A 89 -6.46 -20.38 10.38
N PRO A 90 -5.43 -20.69 11.20
CA PRO A 90 -4.46 -19.70 11.67
C PRO A 90 -3.73 -18.95 10.56
N ALA A 91 -3.48 -19.61 9.42
CA ALA A 91 -2.81 -18.96 8.30
C ALA A 91 -3.71 -17.90 7.65
N PHE A 92 -5.00 -18.20 7.50
CA PHE A 92 -5.98 -17.25 7.03
C PHE A 92 -6.14 -16.06 7.99
N GLU A 93 -6.19 -16.31 9.29
CA GLU A 93 -6.27 -15.25 10.32
C GLU A 93 -5.04 -14.34 10.33
N ALA A 94 -3.85 -14.92 10.14
CA ALA A 94 -2.62 -14.14 10.01
C ALA A 94 -2.66 -13.23 8.77
N ALA A 95 -3.21 -13.70 7.64
CA ALA A 95 -3.39 -12.90 6.43
C ALA A 95 -4.41 -11.77 6.59
N VAL A 96 -5.57 -12.05 7.21
CA VAL A 96 -6.59 -11.03 7.53
C VAL A 96 -5.99 -9.96 8.45
N SER A 97 -5.27 -10.38 9.49
CA SER A 97 -4.59 -9.47 10.42
C SER A 97 -3.52 -8.64 9.71
N ALA A 98 -2.77 -9.25 8.78
CA ALA A 98 -1.80 -8.55 7.95
C ALA A 98 -2.46 -7.50 7.05
N CYS A 99 -3.59 -7.84 6.43
CA CYS A 99 -4.36 -6.94 5.59
C CYS A 99 -4.79 -5.69 6.37
N VAL A 100 -5.43 -5.88 7.53
CA VAL A 100 -5.84 -4.76 8.40
C VAL A 100 -4.64 -3.89 8.79
N SER A 101 -3.51 -4.50 9.14
CA SER A 101 -2.31 -3.77 9.56
C SER A 101 -1.69 -2.96 8.42
N VAL A 102 -1.59 -3.55 7.23
CA VAL A 102 -1.11 -2.87 6.02
C VAL A 102 -2.00 -1.69 5.67
N VAL A 103 -3.32 -1.88 5.66
CA VAL A 103 -4.28 -0.81 5.36
C VAL A 103 -4.17 0.32 6.38
N SER A 104 -4.17 -0.01 7.68
CA SER A 104 -4.00 0.98 8.76
C SER A 104 -2.73 1.80 8.58
N ARG A 105 -1.62 1.14 8.22
CA ARG A 105 -0.35 1.80 7.96
C ARG A 105 -0.39 2.73 6.74
N LEU A 106 -0.95 2.25 5.62
CA LEU A 106 -1.06 3.04 4.39
C LEU A 106 -1.96 4.26 4.57
N VAL A 107 -3.12 4.10 5.22
CA VAL A 107 -4.03 5.19 5.57
C VAL A 107 -3.35 6.21 6.48
N HIS A 108 -2.59 5.76 7.48
CA HIS A 108 -1.80 6.63 8.34
C HIS A 108 -0.70 7.38 7.57
N ASP A 109 -0.09 6.74 6.58
CA ASP A 109 1.00 7.32 5.77
C ASP A 109 0.49 8.24 4.64
N GLY A 110 -0.82 8.45 4.55
CA GLY A 110 -1.42 9.45 3.65
C GLY A 110 -2.03 8.90 2.37
N TYR A 111 -2.16 7.58 2.25
CA TYR A 111 -2.75 6.94 1.06
C TYR A 111 -4.26 6.79 1.18
N GLY A 112 -4.98 7.00 0.07
CA GLY A 112 -6.30 6.41 -0.12
C GLY A 112 -6.15 4.94 -0.49
N VAL A 113 -6.87 4.05 0.20
CA VAL A 113 -6.65 2.60 0.08
C VAL A 113 -7.87 1.89 -0.47
N GLU A 114 -7.68 1.15 -1.55
CA GLU A 114 -8.66 0.19 -2.06
C GLU A 114 -8.29 -1.22 -1.61
N VAL A 115 -9.28 -1.99 -1.14
CA VAL A 115 -9.06 -3.38 -0.69
C VAL A 115 -9.91 -4.32 -1.53
N THR A 116 -9.27 -5.29 -2.18
CA THR A 116 -9.88 -6.20 -3.15
C THR A 116 -9.48 -7.66 -2.90
N ASP A 117 -10.27 -8.59 -3.41
CA ASP A 117 -9.87 -9.99 -3.57
C ASP A 117 -9.09 -10.17 -4.88
N SER A 118 -8.40 -11.29 -5.01
CA SER A 118 -7.62 -11.71 -6.19
C SER A 118 -8.44 -11.75 -7.50
N ASP A 119 -9.76 -11.87 -7.41
CA ASP A 119 -10.70 -11.82 -8.55
C ASP A 119 -11.14 -10.40 -8.94
N GLY A 120 -10.73 -9.40 -8.17
CA GLY A 120 -11.07 -7.99 -8.34
C GLY A 120 -12.33 -7.56 -7.62
N ALA A 121 -12.98 -8.45 -6.85
CA ALA A 121 -14.11 -8.08 -6.03
C ALA A 121 -13.65 -7.14 -4.90
N THR A 122 -14.26 -5.96 -4.82
CA THR A 122 -14.06 -5.03 -3.72
C THR A 122 -14.51 -5.66 -2.40
N LEU A 123 -13.62 -5.65 -1.39
CA LEU A 123 -13.91 -6.19 -0.06
C LEU A 123 -14.47 -5.14 0.90
N THR A 124 -14.11 -3.88 0.69
CA THR A 124 -14.68 -2.72 1.39
C THR A 124 -14.64 -1.50 0.48
N ASP A 125 -15.53 -0.53 0.73
CA ASP A 125 -15.42 0.77 0.09
C ASP A 125 -14.03 1.38 0.36
N ARG A 126 -13.57 2.21 -0.59
CA ARG A 126 -12.28 2.88 -0.49
C ARG A 126 -12.18 3.66 0.81
N ILE A 127 -11.05 3.51 1.49
CA ILE A 127 -10.75 4.22 2.72
C ILE A 127 -9.89 5.43 2.38
N ASP A 128 -10.36 6.62 2.75
CA ASP A 128 -9.61 7.85 2.54
C ASP A 128 -8.43 7.98 3.51
N SER A 129 -7.38 8.67 3.06
CA SER A 129 -6.20 8.97 3.87
C SER A 129 -6.57 9.58 5.22
N GLY A 130 -6.04 9.01 6.31
CA GLY A 130 -6.29 9.45 7.68
C GLY A 130 -7.64 9.04 8.28
N ASP A 131 -8.50 8.30 7.56
CA ASP A 131 -9.79 7.83 8.09
C ASP A 131 -9.62 6.59 8.99
N VAL A 132 -9.23 6.84 10.24
CA VAL A 132 -9.03 5.79 11.25
C VAL A 132 -10.34 5.09 11.63
N ILE A 133 -11.48 5.78 11.53
CA ILE A 133 -12.79 5.22 11.90
C ILE A 133 -13.22 4.18 10.87
N GLU A 134 -13.03 4.45 9.59
CA GLU A 134 -13.33 3.47 8.55
C GLU A 134 -12.37 2.28 8.63
N VAL A 135 -11.10 2.47 9.01
CA VAL A 135 -10.17 1.35 9.30
C VAL A 135 -10.67 0.47 10.45
N GLU A 136 -11.15 1.06 11.56
CA GLU A 136 -11.75 0.29 12.67
C GLU A 136 -13.00 -0.47 12.22
N THR A 137 -13.83 0.16 11.39
CA THR A 137 -15.05 -0.46 10.84
C THR A 137 -14.71 -1.62 9.90
N MET A 138 -13.73 -1.44 9.02
CA MET A 138 -13.18 -2.50 8.17
C MET A 138 -12.63 -3.65 9.00
N THR A 139 -11.89 -3.36 10.08
CA THR A 139 -11.33 -4.38 10.98
C THR A 139 -12.43 -5.29 11.55
N ALA A 140 -13.52 -4.69 12.03
CA ALA A 140 -14.66 -5.46 12.55
C ALA A 140 -15.35 -6.31 11.47
N ARG A 141 -15.46 -5.81 10.23
CA ARG A 141 -15.99 -6.59 9.10
C ARG A 141 -15.07 -7.75 8.73
N PHE A 142 -13.77 -7.49 8.65
CA PHE A 142 -12.75 -8.45 8.21
C PHE A 142 -12.59 -9.62 9.18
N ALA A 143 -12.86 -9.43 10.48
CA ALA A 143 -12.89 -10.49 11.48
C ALA A 143 -13.93 -11.59 11.22
N THR A 144 -14.84 -11.40 10.25
CA THR A 144 -15.86 -12.38 9.86
C THR A 144 -15.65 -12.94 8.45
N LEU A 145 -14.52 -12.62 7.80
CA LEU A 145 -14.22 -13.14 6.48
C LEU A 145 -13.98 -14.64 6.52
N LEU A 146 -14.27 -15.27 5.38
CA LEU A 146 -14.03 -16.67 5.10
C LEU A 146 -13.38 -16.78 3.72
N ALA A 147 -12.60 -17.83 3.52
CA ALA A 147 -12.15 -18.21 2.19
C ALA A 147 -13.34 -18.53 1.28
N ARG A 148 -13.15 -18.31 -0.02
CA ARG A 148 -14.16 -18.43 -1.08
C ARG A 148 -13.90 -19.66 -1.95
N PRO A 149 -14.95 -20.32 -2.46
CA PRO A 149 -14.86 -21.61 -3.15
C PRO A 149 -14.29 -21.56 -4.59
N ASP A 150 -13.42 -20.61 -4.90
CA ASP A 150 -12.82 -20.47 -6.22
C ASP A 150 -11.35 -20.02 -6.12
N ASP A 151 -10.54 -20.26 -7.16
CA ASP A 151 -9.14 -19.80 -7.23
C ASP A 151 -8.95 -18.87 -8.42
N HIS A 152 -8.52 -17.65 -8.10
CA HIS A 152 -8.57 -16.51 -9.01
C HIS A 152 -7.27 -15.74 -9.12
N LEU A 153 -6.19 -16.22 -8.50
CA LEU A 153 -4.91 -15.49 -8.49
C LEU A 153 -4.42 -15.12 -9.90
N ALA A 154 -4.59 -16.01 -10.88
CA ALA A 154 -4.21 -15.73 -12.27
C ALA A 154 -5.06 -14.64 -12.94
N ARG A 155 -6.23 -14.30 -12.39
CA ARG A 155 -7.12 -13.22 -12.86
C ARG A 155 -6.72 -11.85 -12.29
N LEU A 156 -5.75 -11.80 -11.38
CA LEU A 156 -5.29 -10.55 -10.79
C LEU A 156 -4.50 -9.70 -11.78
N SER A 157 -3.55 -10.29 -12.51
CA SER A 157 -2.68 -9.53 -13.43
C SER A 157 -3.43 -8.70 -14.48
N PRO A 158 -4.50 -9.19 -15.14
CA PRO A 158 -5.31 -8.38 -16.07
C PRO A 158 -5.92 -7.10 -15.48
N GLN A 159 -6.09 -7.04 -14.16
CA GLN A 159 -6.62 -5.85 -13.48
C GLN A 159 -5.60 -4.70 -13.43
N PHE A 160 -4.30 -5.03 -13.53
CA PHE A 160 -3.19 -4.08 -13.53
C PHE A 160 -2.62 -3.87 -14.94
N THR A 161 -3.50 -3.59 -15.91
CA THR A 161 -3.11 -3.34 -17.31
C THR A 161 -2.98 -1.86 -17.66
N GLY A 162 -3.32 -0.98 -16.71
CA GLY A 162 -3.22 0.47 -16.85
C GLY A 162 -1.79 1.01 -16.74
N GLY A 163 -1.70 2.33 -16.57
CA GLY A 163 -0.44 2.97 -16.24
C GLY A 163 0.10 2.50 -14.89
N MET A 164 1.27 3.02 -14.54
CA MET A 164 1.90 2.77 -13.26
C MET A 164 0.95 3.25 -12.13
N THR A 165 0.66 2.40 -11.14
CA THR A 165 -0.18 2.67 -9.97
C THR A 165 0.67 2.90 -8.72
N GLY A 166 0.08 3.42 -7.64
CA GLY A 166 0.78 3.47 -6.35
C GLY A 166 1.11 2.08 -5.77
N PRO A 167 1.45 2.01 -4.47
CA PRO A 167 1.79 0.74 -3.82
C PRO A 167 0.72 -0.34 -4.04
N VAL A 168 1.17 -1.53 -4.40
CA VAL A 168 0.31 -2.72 -4.52
C VAL A 168 0.82 -3.76 -3.55
N VAL A 169 -0.02 -4.15 -2.60
CA VAL A 169 0.31 -5.17 -1.59
C VAL A 169 -0.57 -6.39 -1.82
N LEU A 170 0.03 -7.51 -2.23
CA LEU A 170 -0.64 -8.80 -2.33
C LEU A 170 -0.38 -9.63 -1.09
N ILE A 171 -1.46 -10.06 -0.43
CA ILE A 171 -1.45 -10.92 0.74
C ILE A 171 -2.10 -12.25 0.34
N VAL A 172 -1.34 -13.33 0.47
CA VAL A 172 -1.73 -14.66 -0.02
C VAL A 172 -1.31 -15.75 0.96
N GLY A 173 -2.05 -16.86 0.97
CA GLY A 173 -1.71 -18.02 1.79
C GLY A 173 -0.60 -18.84 1.18
N ARG A 174 -0.95 -20.04 0.71
CA ARG A 174 -0.06 -20.90 -0.07
C ARG A 174 0.19 -20.31 -1.45
N ILE A 175 1.47 -20.08 -1.74
CA ILE A 175 1.96 -19.65 -3.06
C ILE A 175 3.14 -20.52 -3.49
N ASP A 176 3.15 -20.93 -4.76
CA ASP A 176 4.24 -21.67 -5.38
C ASP A 176 4.86 -20.93 -6.58
N PRO A 177 5.98 -21.41 -7.16
CA PRO A 177 6.65 -20.69 -8.24
C PRO A 177 5.83 -20.53 -9.54
N SER A 178 4.82 -21.37 -9.76
CA SER A 178 3.91 -21.22 -10.90
C SER A 178 2.90 -20.10 -10.67
N ASP A 179 2.42 -19.94 -9.43
CA ASP A 179 1.60 -18.80 -9.03
C ASP A 179 2.36 -17.48 -9.17
N VAL A 180 3.63 -17.45 -8.76
CA VAL A 180 4.50 -16.27 -8.90
C VAL A 180 4.60 -15.82 -10.36
N SER A 181 4.67 -16.78 -11.29
CA SER A 181 4.69 -16.46 -12.72
C SER A 181 3.41 -15.78 -13.20
N ALA A 182 2.26 -16.06 -12.57
CA ALA A 182 0.97 -15.45 -12.91
C ALA A 182 0.85 -14.00 -12.39
N ILE A 183 1.49 -13.67 -11.26
CA ILE A 183 1.46 -12.33 -10.65
C ILE A 183 2.66 -11.46 -11.04
N ALA A 184 3.72 -12.05 -11.60
CA ALA A 184 4.94 -11.34 -12.00
C ALA A 184 4.70 -10.04 -12.79
N PRO A 185 3.75 -9.97 -13.77
CA PRO A 185 3.54 -8.74 -14.52
C PRO A 185 3.13 -7.54 -13.66
N ILE A 186 2.42 -7.76 -12.54
CA ILE A 186 1.90 -6.69 -11.66
C ILE A 186 3.03 -5.85 -11.07
N ALA A 187 4.19 -6.45 -10.80
CA ALA A 187 5.34 -5.75 -10.23
C ALA A 187 5.81 -4.57 -11.09
N HIS A 188 5.60 -4.63 -12.41
CA HIS A 188 5.97 -3.57 -13.35
C HIS A 188 4.92 -2.45 -13.47
N HIS A 189 3.77 -2.61 -12.81
CA HIS A 189 2.68 -1.64 -12.79
C HIS A 189 2.52 -0.95 -11.43
N SER A 190 3.43 -1.15 -10.46
CA SER A 190 3.38 -0.50 -9.15
C SER A 190 4.69 0.22 -8.80
N THR A 191 4.60 1.34 -8.08
CA THR A 191 5.78 2.03 -7.53
C THR A 191 6.42 1.26 -6.38
N LEU A 192 5.64 0.39 -5.72
CA LEU A 192 6.08 -0.40 -4.58
C LEU A 192 5.27 -1.71 -4.54
N PRO A 193 5.63 -2.71 -5.36
CA PRO A 193 4.99 -4.02 -5.33
C PRO A 193 5.47 -4.84 -4.13
N MET A 194 4.55 -5.26 -3.27
CA MET A 194 4.85 -6.06 -2.08
C MET A 194 4.06 -7.37 -2.08
N LEU A 195 4.75 -8.48 -1.82
CA LEU A 195 4.15 -9.81 -1.69
C LEU A 195 4.33 -10.30 -0.26
N LEU A 196 3.23 -10.54 0.45
CA LEU A 196 3.23 -11.12 1.78
C LEU A 196 2.57 -12.51 1.72
N ALA A 197 3.36 -13.56 1.89
CA ALA A 197 2.89 -14.94 1.78
C ALA A 197 2.90 -15.64 3.13
N VAL A 198 1.79 -16.26 3.55
CA VAL A 198 1.75 -16.98 4.84
C VAL A 198 2.45 -18.34 4.73
N THR A 199 2.22 -19.07 3.64
CA THR A 199 2.75 -20.43 3.48
C THR A 199 3.48 -20.63 2.14
N PRO A 200 4.56 -19.88 1.86
CA PRO A 200 5.30 -19.98 0.60
C PRO A 200 5.91 -21.38 0.41
N ARG A 201 5.94 -21.85 -0.85
CA ARG A 201 6.45 -23.18 -1.22
C ARG A 201 7.64 -23.09 -2.16
N GLY A 202 8.63 -23.97 -1.96
CA GLY A 202 9.82 -24.02 -2.82
C GLY A 202 10.59 -22.70 -2.80
N ASP A 203 10.99 -22.24 -3.99
CA ASP A 203 11.70 -20.98 -4.23
C ASP A 203 10.78 -19.80 -4.58
N ALA A 204 9.49 -19.87 -4.23
CA ALA A 204 8.48 -18.86 -4.63
C ALA A 204 8.87 -17.42 -4.24
N LEU A 205 9.33 -17.18 -3.00
CA LEU A 205 9.72 -15.82 -2.57
C LEU A 205 10.90 -15.28 -3.38
N LEU A 206 11.93 -16.11 -3.60
CA LEU A 206 13.09 -15.73 -4.41
C LEU A 206 12.66 -15.38 -5.84
N ARG A 207 11.77 -16.18 -6.45
CA ARG A 207 11.26 -15.87 -7.80
C ARG A 207 10.41 -14.62 -7.84
N ALA A 208 9.70 -14.31 -6.76
CA ALA A 208 8.93 -13.08 -6.67
C ALA A 208 9.89 -11.87 -6.62
N GLU A 209 10.98 -11.96 -5.84
CA GLU A 209 12.05 -10.95 -5.80
C GLU A 209 12.71 -10.78 -7.19
N GLU A 210 13.05 -11.87 -7.87
CA GLU A 210 13.59 -11.83 -9.24
C GLU A 210 12.61 -11.22 -10.25
N ALA A 211 11.30 -11.35 -10.01
CA ALA A 211 10.24 -10.73 -10.81
C ALA A 211 9.97 -9.26 -10.42
N GLY A 212 10.66 -8.72 -9.41
CA GLY A 212 10.56 -7.32 -8.98
C GLY A 212 9.62 -7.05 -7.80
N TRP A 213 9.12 -8.09 -7.12
CA TRP A 213 8.35 -7.93 -5.89
C TRP A 213 9.25 -7.77 -4.66
N HIS A 214 8.84 -6.94 -3.71
CA HIS A 214 9.36 -7.00 -2.34
C HIS A 214 8.61 -8.12 -1.59
N ALA A 215 9.20 -9.31 -1.51
CA ALA A 215 8.53 -10.50 -1.02
C ALA A 215 8.96 -10.89 0.41
N ALA A 216 8.00 -11.29 1.25
CA ALA A 216 8.27 -11.78 2.60
C ALA A 216 7.28 -12.87 3.02
N ALA A 217 7.71 -13.74 3.93
CA ALA A 217 6.82 -14.66 4.62
C ALA A 217 6.14 -13.96 5.82
N ILE A 218 4.83 -14.18 6.00
CA ILE A 218 4.12 -13.82 7.23
C ILE A 218 4.14 -15.04 8.15
N PRO A 219 4.64 -14.94 9.40
CA PRO A 219 4.54 -16.04 10.35
C PRO A 219 3.07 -16.33 10.71
N GLU A 220 2.69 -17.61 10.74
CA GLU A 220 1.34 -18.05 11.14
C GLU A 220 1.02 -17.71 12.61
N ASP A 221 2.06 -17.56 13.44
CA ASP A 221 2.00 -17.21 14.87
C ASP A 221 2.33 -15.73 15.13
N ALA A 222 2.42 -14.91 14.09
CA ALA A 222 2.90 -13.54 14.22
C ALA A 222 1.93 -12.71 15.07
N ASP A 223 2.41 -12.30 16.24
CA ASP A 223 2.14 -10.95 16.70
C ASP A 223 2.70 -10.01 15.63
N LEU A 224 1.81 -9.51 14.77
CA LEU A 224 2.12 -8.85 13.49
C LEU A 224 3.08 -7.65 13.64
N ALA A 225 3.15 -7.09 14.84
CA ALA A 225 4.12 -6.06 15.24
C ALA A 225 5.60 -6.52 15.10
N LEU A 226 5.90 -7.80 15.35
CA LEU A 226 7.25 -8.35 15.24
C LEU A 226 7.66 -8.64 13.79
N ALA A 227 6.74 -9.17 12.97
CA ALA A 227 7.00 -9.44 11.54
C ALA A 227 7.29 -8.15 10.76
N TRP A 228 6.59 -7.06 11.11
CA TRP A 228 6.81 -5.74 10.51
C TRP A 228 8.20 -5.16 10.82
N THR A 229 8.69 -5.35 12.04
CA THR A 229 10.04 -4.90 12.44
C THR A 229 11.11 -5.57 11.57
N ALA A 230 10.96 -6.86 11.28
CA ALA A 230 11.90 -7.61 10.45
C ALA A 230 11.90 -7.14 8.97
N VAL A 231 10.74 -6.79 8.39
CA VAL A 231 10.67 -6.27 7.01
C VAL A 231 11.17 -4.82 6.92
N GLY A 232 10.80 -3.98 7.88
CA GLY A 232 11.29 -2.61 7.98
C GLY A 232 12.82 -2.54 8.16
N GLU A 233 13.40 -3.40 8.99
CA GLU A 233 14.85 -3.49 9.18
C GLU A 233 15.59 -3.97 7.92
N ARG A 234 15.01 -4.86 7.11
CA ARG A 234 15.61 -5.30 5.83
C ARG A 234 15.57 -4.21 4.76
N LEU A 235 14.47 -3.46 4.66
CA LEU A 235 14.35 -2.32 3.75
C LEU A 235 15.27 -1.14 4.12
N VAL A 236 15.66 -1.03 5.40
CA VAL A 236 16.67 -0.08 5.88
C VAL A 236 18.09 -0.63 5.74
N GLY A 237 18.30 -1.93 5.98
CA GLY A 237 19.60 -2.61 5.93
C GLY A 237 20.20 -2.75 4.52
N ASP A 238 19.38 -3.01 3.50
CA ASP A 238 19.81 -3.07 2.09
C ASP A 238 20.23 -1.71 1.52
N ARG A 239 20.07 -0.62 2.29
CA ARG A 239 20.51 0.74 1.92
C ARG A 239 21.83 1.16 2.59
N VAL A 240 22.42 0.29 3.41
CA VAL A 240 23.70 0.54 4.12
C VAL A 240 24.81 -0.45 3.67
N GLY A 241 24.49 -1.37 2.76
CA GLY A 241 25.43 -2.34 2.17
C GLY A 241 26.06 -1.88 0.86
#